data_AF-A0A0A9DHN2-F1
#
_entry.id   AF-A0A0A9DHN2-F1
#
_cell.length_a   1.000
_cell.length_b   1.000
_cell.length_c   1.000
_cell.angle_alpha   90.00
_cell.angle_beta   90.00
_cell.angle_gamma   90.00
#
_symmetry.space_group_name_H-M   'P 1'
#
loop_
_entity.id
_entity.type
_entity.pdbx_description
1 polymer ?
#
loop_
_entity_poly.entity_id
_entity_poly.type
_entity_poly.pdbx_seq_one_letter_code
_entity_poly.pdbx_strand_id
1 'polypeptide(L)' 'MSGRDIRDVCQQAERHWASKLIRGQVPKDEKGEPSLPPIDEYVSCAEQRRKSLPDRTRRMSRSAALNLA' A
#
# COMPACT_ATOMS: atom_id res chain seq x y z
N MET A 1 7.62 2.92 -8.50
CA MET A 1 6.53 3.64 -7.80
C MET A 1 6.82 5.13 -7.86
N SER A 2 5.77 5.95 -7.96
CA SER A 2 5.81 7.42 -7.97
C SER A 2 5.35 8.00 -6.63
N GLY A 3 5.48 9.31 -6.41
CA GLY A 3 5.00 9.97 -5.18
C GLY A 3 3.50 9.77 -4.90
N ARG A 4 2.67 9.58 -5.94
CA ARG A 4 1.25 9.21 -5.77
C ARG A 4 1.09 7.83 -5.14
N ASP A 5 1.92 6.85 -5.52
CA ASP A 5 1.86 5.51 -4.93
C ASP A 5 2.22 5.52 -3.44
N ILE A 6 3.12 6.40 -3.02
CA ILE A 6 3.50 6.55 -1.60
C ILE A 6 2.30 7.04 -0.79
N ARG A 7 1.59 8.07 -1.28
CA ARG A 7 0.38 8.59 -0.63
C ARG A 7 -0.69 7.50 -0.51
N ASP A 8 -0.94 6.76 -1.58
CA ASP A 8 -1.94 5.68 -1.60
C ASP A 8 -1.58 4.57 -0.59
N VAL A 9 -0.29 4.20 -0.51
CA VAL A 9 0.22 3.21 0.46
C VAL A 9 0.00 3.69 1.90
N CYS A 10 0.34 4.94 2.21
CA CYS A 10 0.14 5.48 3.56
C CYS A 10 -1.34 5.48 3.96
N GLN A 11 -2.21 5.97 3.08
CA GLN A 11 -3.65 6.00 3.35
C GLN A 11 -4.22 4.59 3.54
N GLN A 12 -3.76 3.61 2.76
CA GLN A 12 -4.21 2.23 2.90
C GLN A 12 -3.81 1.63 4.25
N ALA A 13 -2.54 1.81 4.65
CA ALA A 13 -2.02 1.34 5.92
C ALA A 13 -2.81 1.95 7.10
N GLU A 14 -3.03 3.26 7.08
CA GLU A 14 -3.77 3.97 8.12
C GLU A 14 -5.24 3.52 8.22
N ARG A 15 -5.92 3.32 7.08
CA ARG A 15 -7.31 2.82 7.07
C ARG A 15 -7.41 1.41 7.63
N HIS A 16 -6.50 0.52 7.26
CA HIS A 16 -6.44 -0.83 7.80
C HIS A 16 -6.21 -0.81 9.32
N TRP A 17 -5.27 0.03 9.76
CA TRP A 17 -4.95 0.17 11.17
C TRP A 17 -6.11 0.74 11.99
N ALA A 18 -6.77 1.79 11.50
CA ALA A 18 -7.97 2.35 12.12
C ALA A 18 -9.07 1.29 12.29
N SER A 19 -9.24 0.40 11.30
CA SER A 19 -10.19 -0.71 11.43
C SER A 19 -9.82 -1.69 12.54
N LYS A 20 -8.54 -2.04 12.67
CA LYS A 20 -8.05 -2.90 13.77
C LYS A 20 -8.25 -2.24 15.13
N LEU A 21 -8.02 -0.92 15.20
CA LEU A 21 -8.19 -0.13 16.42
C LEU A 21 -9.65 -0.08 16.88
N ILE A 22 -10.59 0.20 15.97
CA ILE A 22 -12.04 0.19 16.27
C ILE A 22 -12.50 -1.20 16.75
N ARG A 23 -11.91 -2.26 16.22
CA ARG A 23 -12.21 -3.65 16.62
C ARG A 23 -11.50 -4.09 17.92
N GLY A 24 -10.69 -3.23 18.54
CA GLY A 24 -9.93 -3.57 19.74
C GLY A 24 -8.84 -4.62 19.52
N GLN A 25 -8.37 -4.79 18.27
CA GLN A 25 -7.33 -5.76 17.91
C GLN A 25 -5.91 -5.20 18.05
N VAL A 26 -5.80 -3.92 18.40
CA VAL A 26 -4.53 -3.23 18.60
C VAL A 26 -4.32 -3.04 20.11
N PRO A 27 -3.14 -3.41 20.66
CA PRO A 27 -2.82 -3.09 22.03
C PRO A 27 -2.87 -1.58 22.21
N LYS A 28 -3.66 -1.12 23.18
CA LYS A 28 -3.57 0.27 23.63
C LYS A 28 -2.19 0.46 24.25
N ASP A 29 -1.51 1.52 23.88
CA ASP A 29 -0.26 1.88 24.53
C ASP A 29 -0.51 2.22 26.02
N GLU A 30 0.55 2.24 26.82
CA GLU A 30 0.47 2.48 28.27
C GLU A 30 -0.20 3.82 28.64
N LYS A 31 -0.35 4.73 27.66
CA LYS A 31 -0.99 6.04 27.80
C LYS A 31 -2.45 6.06 27.35
N GLY A 32 -2.97 4.95 26.83
CA GLY A 32 -4.36 4.84 26.37
C GLY A 32 -4.65 5.59 25.07
N GLU A 33 -3.63 6.05 24.38
CA GLU A 33 -3.74 6.77 23.12
C GLU A 33 -3.90 5.79 21.94
N PRO A 34 -4.49 6.24 20.83
CA PRO A 34 -4.51 5.46 19.60
C PRO A 34 -3.08 5.26 19.10
N SER A 35 -2.56 4.03 19.17
CA SER A 35 -1.24 3.75 18.62
C SER A 35 -1.24 3.94 17.10
N LEU A 36 -0.18 4.53 16.57
CA LEU A 36 0.02 4.68 15.12
C LEU A 36 0.36 3.31 14.49
N PRO A 37 0.10 3.10 13.18
CA PRO A 37 0.49 1.87 12.53
C PRO A 37 2.01 1.69 12.57
N PRO A 38 2.53 0.50 12.90
CA PRO A 38 3.96 0.23 12.83
C PRO A 38 4.44 0.25 11.37
N ILE A 39 5.75 0.43 11.18
CA ILE A 39 6.37 0.50 9.85
C ILE A 39 6.03 -0.72 8.97
N ASP A 40 5.87 -1.90 9.58
CA ASP A 40 5.55 -3.14 8.88
C ASP A 40 4.20 -3.09 8.15
N GLU A 41 3.21 -2.33 8.65
CA GLU A 41 1.93 -2.14 7.96
C GLU A 41 2.11 -1.36 6.65
N TYR A 42 2.97 -0.34 6.67
CA TYR A 42 3.31 0.44 5.49
C TYR A 42 4.10 -0.38 4.48
N VAL A 43 5.06 -1.19 4.94
CA VAL A 43 5.85 -2.10 4.09
C VAL A 43 4.93 -3.14 3.43
N SER A 44 4.01 -3.74 4.19
CA SER A 44 3.03 -4.69 3.66
C SER A 44 2.14 -4.07 2.59
N CYS A 45 1.64 -2.86 2.83
CA CYS A 45 0.84 -2.13 1.84
C CYS A 45 1.66 -1.77 0.58
N ALA A 46 2.92 -1.38 0.73
CA ALA A 46 3.83 -1.12 -0.40
C ALA A 46 4.08 -2.38 -1.24
N GLU A 47 4.26 -3.52 -0.58
CA GLU A 47 4.43 -4.82 -1.23
C GLU A 47 3.18 -5.25 -2.01
N GLN A 48 1.99 -5.10 -1.42
CA GLN A 48 0.72 -5.35 -2.10
C GLN A 48 0.53 -4.43 -3.31
N ARG A 49 0.88 -3.15 -3.19
CA ARG A 49 0.86 -2.19 -4.31
C ARG A 49 1.83 -2.61 -5.41
N ARG A 50 3.05 -3.01 -5.05
CA ARG A 50 4.06 -3.50 -6.00
C ARG A 50 3.57 -4.73 -6.76
N LYS A 51 2.93 -5.68 -6.08
CA LYS A 51 2.39 -6.92 -6.68
C LYS A 51 1.17 -6.68 -7.58
N SER A 52 0.32 -5.71 -7.23
CA SER A 52 -0.89 -5.38 -8.02
C SER A 52 -0.59 -4.51 -9.25
N LEU A 53 0.55 -3.83 -9.27
CA LEU A 53 0.97 -3.09 -10.45
C LEU A 53 1.30 -4.07 -11.59
N PRO A 54 0.67 -3.92 -12.77
CA PRO A 54 1.07 -4.71 -13.93
C PRO A 54 2.51 -4.37 -14.28
N ASP A 55 3.30 -5.39 -14.61
CA ASP A 55 4.67 -5.22 -15.11
C ASP A 55 4.64 -4.24 -16.30
N ARG A 56 5.14 -3.02 -16.06
CA ARG A 56 5.17 -1.94 -17.06
C ARG A 56 5.97 -2.37 -18.29
N THR A 57 6.97 -3.22 -18.09
CA THR A 57 7.81 -3.81 -19.14
C THR A 57 6.95 -4.61 -20.13
N ARG A 58 5.98 -5.38 -19.63
CA ARG A 58 5.08 -6.20 -20.45
C ARG A 58 4.07 -5.36 -21.24
N ARG A 59 3.70 -4.16 -20.77
CA ARG A 59 2.74 -3.29 -21.45
C ARG A 59 3.38 -2.54 -22.63
N MET A 60 4.63 -2.09 -22.50
CA MET A 60 5.36 -1.42 -23.59
C MET A 60 5.67 -2.37 -24.76
N SER A 61 6.00 -3.63 -24.48
CA SER A 61 6.29 -4.63 -25.52
C SER A 61 5.10 -4.90 -26.45
N ARG A 62 3.85 -4.94 -25.94
CA ARG A 62 2.66 -5.14 -26.79
C ARG A 62 2.30 -3.91 -27.61
N SER A 63 2.48 -2.71 -27.06
CA SER A 63 2.21 -1.45 -27.77
C SER A 63 3.22 -1.19 -28.88
N ALA A 64 4.48 -1.61 -28.72
CA ALA A 64 5.49 -1.52 -29.78
C ALA A 64 5.19 -2.48 -30.95
N ALA A 65 4.73 -3.71 -30.66
CA ALA A 65 4.40 -4.70 -31.68
C ALA A 65 3.18 -4.33 -32.54
N LEU A 66 2.24 -3.56 -32.01
CA LEU A 66 1.03 -3.12 -32.73
C LEU A 66 1.25 -1.90 -33.64
N ASN A 67 2.36 -1.16 -33.48
CA ASN A 67 2.68 0.00 -34.31
C ASN A 67 3.58 -0.33 -35.51
N LEU A 68 3.91 -1.62 -35.72
CA LEU A 68 4.79 -2.08 -36.80
C LEU A 68 4.08 -2.97 -37.83
N ALA A 69 2.75 -3.06 -37.78
CA ALA A 69 1.91 -3.84 -38.68
C ALA A 69 1.00 -2.95 -39.52
#